data_AF-A0A529NP24-F1
#
_entry.id   AF-A0A529NP24-F1
#
_cell.length_a   1.000
_cell.length_b   1.000
_cell.length_c   1.000
_cell.angle_alpha   90.00
_cell.angle_beta   90.00
_cell.angle_gamma   90.00
#
_symmetry.space_group_name_H-M   'P 1'
#
loop_
_entity.id
_entity.type
_entity.pdbx_description
1 polymer ?
#
loop_
_entity_poly.entity_id
_entity_poly.type
_entity_poly.pdbx_seq_one_letter_code
_entity_poly.pdbx_strand_id
1 'polypeptide(L)'
;MRRVRSSYAAQRGSSRTYMGKVNPAGLADDLETSAVNYEDFFENAAVGLHVVDGDGLIVHANSAELSLLGYEPGDYIGHEIAG
;
A
#
# COMPACT_ATOMS: atom_id res chain seq x y z
N MET A 1 -51.15 2.19 24.58
CA MET A 1 -52.11 2.28 23.46
C MET A 1 -51.34 2.50 22.16
N ARG A 2 -51.34 1.51 21.25
CA ARG A 2 -50.69 1.58 19.93
C ARG A 2 -51.48 2.50 19.00
N ARG A 3 -50.79 3.24 18.12
CA ARG A 3 -51.36 3.57 16.81
C ARG A 3 -50.28 3.47 15.74
N VAL A 4 -50.40 2.42 14.95
CA VAL A 4 -49.66 2.16 13.72
C VAL A 4 -50.36 2.95 12.61
N ARG A 5 -49.63 3.70 11.79
CA ARG A 5 -50.07 4.03 10.43
C ARG A 5 -48.91 3.83 9.48
N SER A 6 -49.04 2.75 8.73
CA SER A 6 -48.34 2.46 7.48
C SER A 6 -48.89 3.36 6.38
N SER A 7 -48.00 3.88 5.54
CA SER A 7 -48.26 4.05 4.10
C SER A 7 -46.94 4.23 3.37
N TYR A 8 -46.58 3.20 2.61
CA TYR A 8 -45.56 3.24 1.56
C TYR A 8 -45.96 4.26 0.48
N ALA A 9 -45.03 5.11 0.05
CA ALA A 9 -44.76 5.42 -1.36
C ALA A 9 -43.86 6.67 -1.47
N ALA A 10 -42.61 6.47 -1.93
CA ALA A 10 -41.92 7.28 -2.94
C ALA A 10 -40.42 6.97 -2.90
N GLN A 11 -40.00 5.92 -3.60
CA GLN A 11 -38.64 5.85 -4.12
C GLN A 11 -38.45 7.01 -5.10
N ARG A 12 -37.57 7.95 -4.75
CA ARG A 12 -36.84 8.75 -5.72
C ARG A 12 -35.42 8.92 -5.20
N GLY A 13 -34.47 8.33 -5.92
CA GLY A 13 -33.06 8.43 -5.61
C GLY A 13 -32.62 9.89 -5.60
N SER A 14 -31.90 10.28 -4.54
CA SER A 14 -31.11 11.49 -4.56
C SER A 14 -29.69 11.08 -4.20
N SER A 15 -28.88 10.90 -5.23
CA SER A 15 -27.45 10.62 -5.13
C SER A 15 -26.83 11.68 -4.22
N ARG A 16 -26.31 11.24 -3.08
CA ARG A 16 -25.66 12.11 -2.10
C ARG A 16 -24.23 12.33 -2.59
N THR A 17 -24.06 13.27 -3.51
CA THR A 17 -22.73 13.62 -4.04
C THR A 17 -21.88 14.18 -2.91
N TYR A 18 -20.83 13.45 -2.52
CA TYR A 18 -19.76 13.96 -1.68
C TYR A 18 -19.00 15.01 -2.48
N MET A 19 -19.36 16.28 -2.31
CA MET A 19 -18.49 17.38 -2.72
C MET A 19 -17.42 17.58 -1.64
N GLY A 20 -16.30 16.87 -1.79
CA GLY A 20 -15.07 17.23 -1.09
C GLY A 20 -14.70 18.67 -1.45
N LYS A 21 -14.41 19.50 -0.45
CA LYS A 21 -13.92 20.86 -0.69
C LYS A 21 -12.57 20.73 -1.39
N VAL A 22 -12.51 21.04 -2.68
CA VAL A 22 -11.25 21.16 -3.40
C VAL A 22 -10.44 22.30 -2.78
N ASN A 23 -9.31 21.97 -2.17
CA ASN A 23 -8.33 22.95 -1.72
C ASN A 23 -7.53 23.35 -2.98
N PRO A 24 -7.62 24.61 -3.46
CA PRO A 24 -6.93 25.02 -4.68
C PRO A 24 -5.39 25.02 -4.53
N ALA A 25 -4.86 24.75 -3.35
CA ALA A 25 -3.43 24.55 -3.11
C ALA A 25 -2.93 23.12 -3.40
N GLY A 26 -3.83 22.14 -3.65
CA GLY A 26 -3.47 20.71 -3.78
C GLY A 26 -3.13 20.20 -5.19
N LEU A 27 -3.25 21.05 -6.23
CA LEU A 27 -3.04 20.62 -7.63
C LEU A 27 -1.63 20.10 -7.94
N ALA A 28 -0.65 20.37 -7.08
CA ALA A 28 0.72 19.88 -7.23
C ALA A 28 0.96 18.52 -6.53
N ASP A 29 0.23 18.21 -5.44
CA ASP A 29 0.36 16.93 -4.71
C ASP A 29 -0.40 15.78 -5.39
N ASP A 30 -1.48 16.11 -6.12
CA ASP A 30 -2.38 15.11 -6.71
C ASP A 30 -1.75 14.31 -7.89
N LEU A 31 -0.65 14.79 -8.48
CA LEU A 31 0.06 14.08 -9.54
C LEU A 31 0.99 12.99 -9.02
N GLU A 32 1.46 13.10 -7.77
CA GLU A 32 2.36 12.14 -7.13
C GLU A 32 1.59 10.97 -6.49
N THR A 33 0.29 11.15 -6.28
CA THR A 33 -0.58 10.19 -5.57
C THR A 33 -0.92 8.92 -6.39
N SER A 34 -0.53 8.84 -7.67
CA SER A 34 -0.81 7.66 -8.52
C SER A 34 0.40 6.76 -8.79
N ALA A 35 1.61 7.19 -8.43
CA ALA A 35 2.81 6.36 -8.53
C ALA A 35 3.03 5.66 -7.20
N VAL A 36 2.89 4.33 -7.18
CA VAL A 36 3.29 3.54 -6.01
C VAL A 36 4.79 3.74 -5.80
N ASN A 37 5.18 4.21 -4.62
CA ASN A 37 6.59 4.33 -4.26
C ASN A 37 7.16 2.92 -4.08
N TYR A 38 8.09 2.54 -4.97
CA TYR A 38 8.73 1.23 -4.95
C TYR A 38 9.40 0.94 -3.61
N GLU A 39 10.15 1.91 -3.07
CA GLU A 39 10.91 1.73 -1.83
C GLU A 39 9.98 1.43 -0.65
N ASP A 40 8.88 2.18 -0.56
CA ASP A 40 7.88 1.99 0.49
C ASP A 40 7.20 0.62 0.40
N PHE A 41 6.77 0.23 -0.82
CA PHE A 41 6.14 -1.07 -1.05
C PHE A 41 7.10 -2.24 -0.76
N PHE A 42 8.35 -2.12 -1.19
CA PHE A 42 9.37 -3.16 -1.03
C PHE A 42 9.74 -3.33 0.45
N GLU A 43 10.03 -2.22 1.14
CA GLU A 43 10.48 -2.24 2.53
C GLU A 43 9.38 -2.67 3.50
N ASN A 44 8.14 -2.20 3.27
CA ASN A 44 7.00 -2.49 4.16
C ASN A 44 6.18 -3.71 3.72
N ALA A 45 6.67 -4.52 2.78
CA ALA A 45 5.99 -5.76 2.39
C ALA A 45 5.87 -6.70 3.60
N ALA A 46 4.69 -7.33 3.76
CA ALA A 46 4.45 -8.30 4.84
C ALA A 46 5.19 -9.64 4.67
N VAL A 47 5.93 -9.79 3.57
CA VAL A 47 6.72 -10.98 3.22
C VAL A 47 8.18 -10.60 3.05
N GLY A 48 9.07 -11.57 3.29
CA GLY A 48 10.48 -11.41 2.96
C GLY A 48 10.66 -11.27 1.44
N LEU A 49 11.44 -10.26 1.06
CA LEU A 49 11.83 -10.00 -0.32
C LEU A 49 13.33 -9.74 -0.38
N HIS A 50 13.97 -10.26 -1.42
CA HIS A 50 15.30 -9.86 -1.82
C HIS A 50 15.41 -9.78 -3.35
N VAL A 51 16.38 -9.02 -3.83
CA VAL A 51 16.71 -8.85 -5.24
C VAL A 51 18.12 -9.36 -5.48
N VAL A 52 18.30 -10.09 -6.57
CA VAL A 52 19.60 -10.55 -7.04
C VAL A 52 20.01 -9.85 -8.33
N ASP A 53 21.31 -9.73 -8.56
CA ASP A 53 21.85 -9.32 -9.85
C ASP A 53 21.94 -10.48 -10.86
N GLY A 54 22.56 -10.24 -12.01
CA GLY A 54 22.72 -11.25 -13.07
C GLY A 54 23.63 -12.42 -12.71
N ASP A 55 24.47 -12.25 -11.69
CA ASP A 55 25.38 -13.29 -11.19
C ASP A 55 24.78 -14.03 -9.97
N GLY A 56 23.59 -13.63 -9.52
CA GLY A 56 22.87 -14.25 -8.41
C GLY A 56 23.27 -13.69 -7.04
N LEU A 57 23.97 -12.55 -7.01
CA LEU A 57 24.36 -11.85 -5.79
C LEU A 57 23.17 -11.08 -5.22
N ILE A 58 22.91 -11.22 -3.92
CA ILE A 58 21.88 -10.43 -3.25
C ILE A 58 22.32 -8.97 -3.21
N VAL A 59 21.57 -8.08 -3.87
CA VAL A 59 21.85 -6.64 -3.93
C VAL A 59 20.92 -5.80 -3.07
N HIS A 60 19.79 -6.38 -2.64
CA HIS A 60 18.83 -5.74 -1.74
C HIS A 60 18.02 -6.82 -1.00
N ALA A 61 17.71 -6.59 0.27
CA ALA A 61 16.74 -7.37 1.03
C ALA A 61 15.94 -6.44 1.96
N ASN A 62 14.64 -6.68 2.11
CA ASN A 62 13.80 -5.87 2.99
C ASN A 62 13.95 -6.28 4.46
N SER A 63 13.47 -5.43 5.37
CA SER A 63 13.51 -5.74 6.81
C SER A 63 12.80 -7.05 7.19
N ALA A 64 11.75 -7.44 6.47
CA ALA A 64 11.01 -8.68 6.74
C ALA A 64 11.87 -9.93 6.47
N GLU A 65 12.60 -9.97 5.36
CA GLU A 65 13.53 -11.06 5.00
C GLU A 65 14.65 -11.18 6.04
N LEU A 66 15.30 -10.06 6.33
CA LEU A 66 16.41 -10.01 7.29
C LEU A 66 15.97 -10.44 8.69
N SER A 67 14.80 -9.97 9.14
CA SER A 67 14.22 -10.38 10.43
C SER A 67 13.83 -11.86 10.45
N LEU A 68 13.31 -12.38 9.34
CA LEU A 68 12.91 -13.78 9.23
C LEU A 68 14.12 -14.72 9.31
N LEU A 69 15.22 -14.35 8.68
CA LEU A 69 16.44 -15.15 8.63
C LEU A 69 17.43 -14.84 9.78
N GLY A 70 17.25 -13.70 10.45
CA GLY A 70 18.10 -13.27 11.57
C GLY A 70 19.44 -12.67 11.15
N TYR A 71 19.50 -12.05 9.97
CA TYR A 71 20.72 -11.40 9.47
C TYR A 71 20.68 -9.89 9.61
N GLU A 72 21.83 -9.29 9.85
CA GLU A 72 22.06 -7.87 9.59
C GLU A 72 22.28 -7.65 8.09
N PRO A 73 21.91 -6.48 7.53
CA PRO A 73 22.06 -6.22 6.11
C PRO A 73 23.50 -6.44 5.60
N GLY A 74 24.51 -6.05 6.39
CA GLY A 74 25.92 -6.17 6.01
C GLY A 74 26.43 -7.62 5.91
N ASP A 75 25.74 -8.55 6.56
CA ASP A 75 26.09 -9.99 6.55
C ASP A 75 25.27 -10.77 5.51
N TYR A 76 24.30 -10.13 4.85
CA TYR A 76 23.37 -10.75 3.91
C TYR A 76 23.56 -10.23 2.48
N ILE A 77 23.62 -8.91 2.31
CA ILE A 77 23.88 -8.28 1.01
C ILE A 77 25.28 -8.65 0.54
N GLY A 78 25.42 -8.99 -0.75
CA GLY A 78 26.69 -9.43 -1.33
C GLY A 78 26.97 -10.93 -1.19
N HIS A 79 25.98 -11.74 -0.82
CA HIS A 79 26.08 -13.20 -0.85
C HIS A 79 25.27 -13.79 -2.01
N GLU A 80 25.69 -14.98 -2.48
CA GLU A 80 24.97 -15.71 -3.51
C GLU A 80 23.70 -16.38 -2.93
N ILE A 81 22.60 -16.34 -3.68
CA ILE A 81 21.33 -16.98 -3.26
C ILE A 81 21.41 -18.53 -3.26
N ALA A 82 22.35 -19.11 -4.01
CA ALA A 82 22.48 -20.55 -4.21
C ALA A 82 23.94 -21.00 -4.08
N GLY A 83 24.54 -20.72 -2.92
CA GLY A 83 25.83 -21.29 -2.51
C GLY A 83 25.75 -22.75 -2.08
#